data_AF-W4EQY8-F1
#
_entry.id   AF-W4EQY8-F1
#
_cell.length_a   1.000
_cell.length_b   1.000
_cell.length_c   1.000
_cell.angle_alpha   90.00
_cell.angle_beta   90.00
_cell.angle_gamma   90.00
#
_symmetry.space_group_name_H-M   'P 1'
#
loop_
_entity.id
_entity.type
_entity.pdbx_description
1 polymer ?
#
loop_
_entity_poly.entity_id
_entity_poly.type
_entity_poly.pdbx_seq_one_letter_code
_entity_poly.pdbx_strand_id
1 'polypeptide(L)' 'MLKGLPLYMVLIAVGSLSITFGMTRNLPLTMQWVLLISGTILNIISLIGLFIFLAKQDSNKKA' A
#
# COMPACT_ATOMS: atom_id res chain seq x y z
N MET A 1 14.19 3.52 14.11
CA MET A 1 14.14 3.91 12.67
C MET A 1 12.76 4.47 12.24
N LEU A 2 11.86 4.78 13.18
CA LEU A 2 10.42 4.91 12.93
C LEU A 2 9.93 6.28 12.44
N LYS A 3 10.73 7.35 12.50
CA LYS A 3 10.26 8.72 12.19
C LYS A 3 9.93 8.96 10.71
N GLY A 4 10.43 8.13 9.78
CA GLY A 4 10.13 8.23 8.34
C GLY A 4 9.23 7.11 7.81
N LEU A 5 9.02 6.05 8.58
CA LEU A 5 8.24 4.88 8.17
C LEU A 5 6.82 5.22 7.71
N PRO A 6 6.06 6.07 8.45
CA PRO A 6 4.71 6.46 8.05
C PRO A 6 4.68 7.14 6.69
N LEU A 7 5.67 7.99 6.41
CA LEU A 7 5.78 8.70 5.15
C LEU A 7 6.05 7.73 3.99
N TYR A 8 6.99 6.79 4.15
CA TYR A 8 7.27 5.77 3.12
C TYR A 8 6.07 4.87 2.86
N MET A 9 5.32 4.48 3.90
CA MET A 9 4.09 3.70 3.75
C MET A 9 3.03 4.46 2.93
N VAL A 10 2.84 5.75 3.21
CA VAL A 10 1.93 6.60 2.43
C VAL A 10 2.41 6.78 0.98
N LEU A 11 3.71 6.99 0.77
CA LEU A 11 4.30 7.07 -0.57
C LEU A 11 4.08 5.79 -1.37
N ILE A 12 4.25 4.62 -0.75
CA ILE A 12 3.98 3.32 -1.38
C ILE A 12 2.50 3.20 -1.72
N ALA A 13 1.60 3.58 -0.81
CA ALA A 13 0.15 3.54 -1.02
C ALA A 13 -0.27 4.40 -2.21
N VAL A 14 0.15 5.68 -2.22
CA VAL A 14 -0.20 6.64 -3.27
C VAL A 14 0.43 6.25 -4.62
N GLY A 15 1.69 5.81 -4.62
CA GLY A 15 2.39 5.39 -5.84
C GLY A 15 1.72 4.19 -6.51
N SER A 16 1.41 3.15 -5.75
CA SER A 16 0.75 1.95 -6.27
C SER A 16 -0.70 2.19 -6.71
N LEU A 17 -1.46 3.05 -6.01
CA LEU A 17 -2.77 3.50 -6.46
C LEU A 17 -2.70 4.29 -7.76
N SER A 18 -1.70 5.16 -7.92
CA SER A 18 -1.50 5.95 -9.14
C SER A 18 -1.18 5.06 -10.35
N ILE A 19 -0.35 4.03 -10.16
CA ILE A 19 -0.05 3.04 -11.21
C ILE A 19 -1.29 2.23 -11.57
N THR A 20 -2.02 1.75 -10.56
CA THR A 20 -3.27 0.97 -10.76
C THR A 20 -4.31 1.81 -11.50
N PHE A 21 -4.47 3.08 -11.14
CA PHE A 21 -5.35 4.02 -11.84
C PHE A 21 -4.90 4.27 -13.28
N GLY A 22 -3.60 4.51 -13.50
CA GLY A 22 -3.03 4.71 -14.83
C GLY A 22 -3.25 3.51 -15.76
N MET A 23 -3.14 2.29 -15.23
CA MET A 23 -3.34 1.05 -15.98
C MET A 23 -4.83 0.74 -16.23
N THR A 24 -5.72 1.14 -15.32
CA THR A 24 -7.16 0.84 -15.39
C THR A 24 -7.99 1.92 -16.09
N ARG A 25 -7.43 3.10 -16.37
CA ARG A 25 -8.15 4.24 -17.00
C ARG A 25 -8.75 3.94 -18.38
N ASN A 26 -8.21 2.97 -19.09
CA ASN A 26 -8.64 2.60 -20.45
C ASN A 26 -9.63 1.42 -20.43
N LEU A 27 -9.99 0.89 -19.26
CA LEU A 27 -10.91 -0.23 -19.12
C LEU A 27 -12.37 0.23 -19.05
N PRO A 28 -13.33 -0.65 -19.34
CA PRO A 28 -14.74 -0.39 -19.10
C PRO A 28 -14.98 0.02 -17.65
N LEU A 29 -15.88 0.98 -17.43
CA LEU A 29 -16.12 1.61 -16.13
C LEU A 29 -16.29 0.58 -14.99
N THR A 30 -17.08 -0.47 -15.20
CA THR A 30 -17.30 -1.52 -14.20
C THR A 30 -16.01 -2.26 -13.82
N MET A 31 -15.18 -2.62 -14.80
CA MET A 31 -13.89 -3.28 -14.54
C MET A 31 -12.90 -2.34 -13.86
N GLN A 32 -12.89 -1.07 -14.24
CA GLN A 32 -12.07 -0.05 -13.60
C GLN A 32 -12.39 0.05 -12.10
N TRP A 33 -13.66 0.17 -11.73
CA TRP A 33 -14.05 0.26 -10.32
C TRP A 33 -13.75 -1.02 -9.54
N VAL A 34 -13.98 -2.19 -10.11
CA VAL A 34 -13.66 -3.47 -9.46
C VAL A 34 -12.16 -3.58 -9.20
N LEU A 35 -11.32 -3.23 -10.17
CA LEU A 35 -9.86 -3.25 -10.02
C LEU A 35 -9.35 -2.19 -9.04
N LEU A 36 -9.94 -1.00 -9.03
CA LEU A 36 -9.58 0.05 -8.07
C LEU A 36 -9.95 -0.34 -6.63
N ILE A 37 -11.16 -0.89 -6.42
CA ILE A 37 -11.62 -1.32 -5.09
C ILE A 37 -10.75 -2.49 -4.61
N SER A 38 -10.59 -3.53 -5.42
CA SER A 38 -9.77 -4.70 -5.06
C SER A 38 -8.30 -4.32 -4.85
N GLY A 39 -7.73 -3.48 -5.72
CA GLY A 39 -6.36 -2.97 -5.60
C GLY A 39 -6.16 -2.15 -4.33
N THR A 40 -7.13 -1.31 -3.96
CA THR A 40 -7.09 -0.51 -2.72
C THR A 40 -7.15 -1.39 -1.48
N ILE A 41 -8.03 -2.41 -1.46
CA ILE A 41 -8.14 -3.36 -0.34
C ILE A 41 -6.81 -4.14 -0.16
N LEU A 42 -6.27 -4.69 -1.25
CA LEU A 42 -4.96 -5.37 -1.24
C LEU A 42 -3.84 -4.45 -0.76
N ASN A 43 -3.89 -3.17 -1.14
CA ASN A 43 -2.93 -2.16 -0.72
C ASN A 43 -2.93 -1.98 0.79
N ILE A 44 -4.11 -1.79 1.38
CA ILE A 44 -4.28 -1.61 2.82
C ILE A 44 -3.79 -2.84 3.58
N ILE A 45 -4.14 -4.04 3.13
CA ILE A 45 -3.68 -5.31 3.74
C ILE A 45 -2.15 -5.39 3.72
N SER A 46 -1.55 -5.05 2.58
CA SER A 46 -0.09 -5.07 2.41
C SER A 46 0.61 -4.07 3.33
N LEU A 47 0.05 -2.86 3.49
CA LEU A 47 0.58 -1.85 4.41
C LEU A 47 0.50 -2.28 5.87
N ILE A 48 -0.61 -2.92 6.28
CA ILE A 48 -0.76 -3.46 7.63
C ILE A 48 0.29 -4.55 7.88
N GLY A 49 0.47 -5.48 6.94
CA GLY A 49 1.49 -6.53 7.03
C GLY A 49 2.91 -5.96 7.12
N LEU A 50 3.22 -4.97 6.28
CA LEU A 50 4.50 -4.26 6.29
C LEU A 50 4.73 -3.53 7.63
N PHE A 51 3.70 -2.89 8.17
CA PHE A 51 3.77 -2.20 9.46
C PHE A 51 4.08 -3.19 10.60
N ILE A 52 3.37 -4.32 10.67
CA ILE A 52 3.61 -5.36 11.68
C ILE A 52 5.02 -5.93 11.55
N PHE A 53 5.47 -6.21 10.32
CA PHE A 53 6.81 -6.72 10.06
C PHE A 53 7.89 -5.74 10.52
N LEU A 54 7.75 -4.46 10.19
CA LEU A 54 8.69 -3.41 10.58
C LEU A 54 8.67 -3.15 12.09
N ALA A 55 7.49 -3.20 12.73
CA ALA A 55 7.37 -3.09 14.18
C ALA A 55 8.08 -4.24 14.91
N LYS A 56 7.91 -5.49 14.43
CA LYS A 56 8.65 -6.65 14.94
C LYS A 56 10.16 -6.49 14.75
N GLN A 57 10.60 -5.99 13.61
CA GLN A 57 12.03 -5.82 13.31
C GLN A 57 12.68 -4.71 14.17
N ASP A 58 12.00 -3.59 14.43
CA ASP A 58 12.49 -2.54 15.36
C ASP A 58 12.56 -3.06 16.80
N SER A 59 11.60 -3.91 17.22
CA SER A 59 11.64 -4.57 18.54
C SER A 59 12.81 -5.54 18.68
N ASN A 60 13.13 -6.32 17.64
CA ASN A 60 14.25 -7.27 17.67
C ASN A 60 15.62 -6.57 17.62
N LYS A 61 15.73 -5.40 16.98
CA LYS A 61 16.97 -4.61 16.93
C LYS A 61 17.33 -3.88 18.24
N LYS A 62 16.43 -3.85 19.23
CA LYS A 62 16.63 -3.20 20.53
C LYS A 62 16.93 -4.17 21.68
N ALA A 63 16.86 -5.47 21.44
CA ALA A 63 17.30 -6.53 22.35
C ALA A 63 18.76 -6.90 22.03
#